data_AF-A0A1J9QN24-F1
#
_entry.id   AF-A0A1J9QN24-F1
#
_cell.length_a   1.000
_cell.length_b   1.000
_cell.length_c   1.000
_cell.angle_alpha   90.00
_cell.angle_beta   90.00
_cell.angle_gamma   90.00
#
_symmetry.space_group_name_H-M   'P 1'
#
loop_
_entity.id
_entity.type
_entity.pdbx_description
1 polymer ?
#
loop_
_entity_poly.entity_id
_entity_poly.type
_entity_poly.pdbx_seq_one_letter_code
_entity_poly.pdbx_strand_id
1 'polypeptide(L)'
;MGGPGTEGFSYFQYKPVKGVSAVFAVLWLVSGSLHLWQNNLKYKTWRMGMLLPWVSLVFVVGYILREVASHGLYGKLDLFIATSCFLFCAPPIYLAINSIVFGRVLYYVPWLSPMHPGRVVSTFLGCDVLIESLAASGASIASNHNHPPETLQVGGILIKVSILAQIPIFIGFGLLVAHFHRRLHNAGIHDPKLRKVLITLYLSCGLMTVRNVFRVVDTFAGWGSAIGRTEAYFWCLDAVPIFIITILMNIYPPASCLPRSNVVYLARDGKTERVGPGWIDDRHFLLTVFDPFDLAGMAKGKDKKNIAFWDEDAVSLHDNLDTRRLTA
;
A
#
# COMPACT_ATOMS: atom_id res chain seq x y z
N MET A 1 14.85 20.95 27.83
CA MET A 1 15.60 21.00 26.57
C MET A 1 15.60 22.46 26.13
N GLY A 2 16.76 23.03 25.78
CA GLY A 2 16.82 24.39 25.26
C GLY A 2 16.17 24.50 23.87
N GLY A 3 16.10 25.69 23.29
CA GLY A 3 15.51 25.91 21.96
C GLY A 3 16.37 25.38 20.79
N PRO A 4 15.87 25.49 19.54
CA PRO A 4 16.65 25.16 18.34
C PRO A 4 18.04 25.79 18.36
N GLY A 5 19.09 25.00 18.11
CA GLY A 5 20.48 25.47 18.10
C GLY A 5 21.19 25.54 19.46
N THR A 6 20.54 25.16 20.57
CA THR A 6 21.19 25.04 21.89
C THR A 6 21.75 23.63 22.13
N GLU A 7 22.81 23.51 22.94
CA GLU A 7 23.35 22.21 23.33
C GLU A 7 22.27 21.34 24.01
N GLY A 8 22.07 20.14 23.48
CA GLY A 8 21.05 19.20 23.98
C GLY A 8 19.64 19.38 23.40
N PHE A 9 19.40 20.32 22.49
CA PHE A 9 18.16 20.35 21.71
C PHE A 9 18.11 19.22 20.67
N SER A 10 16.95 18.59 20.54
CA SER A 10 16.72 17.50 19.58
C SER A 10 15.44 17.76 18.81
N TYR A 11 15.53 17.75 17.48
CA TYR A 11 14.35 17.79 16.62
C TYR A 11 13.49 16.52 16.72
N PHE A 12 14.06 15.43 17.22
CA PHE A 12 13.34 14.19 17.51
C PHE A 12 12.53 14.26 18.81
N GLN A 13 12.58 15.37 19.58
CA GLN A 13 11.96 15.53 20.92
C GLN A 13 12.55 14.65 22.04
N TYR A 14 13.39 13.68 21.69
CA TYR A 14 14.17 12.81 22.57
C TYR A 14 15.59 12.65 22.04
N LYS A 15 16.48 12.07 22.84
CA LYS A 15 17.81 11.66 22.39
C LYS A 15 17.70 10.27 21.74
N PRO A 16 17.89 10.13 20.42
CA PRO A 16 17.76 8.83 19.76
C PRO A 16 18.77 7.82 20.31
N VAL A 17 18.30 6.60 20.58
CA VAL A 17 19.15 5.48 21.01
C VAL A 17 20.05 5.05 19.86
N LYS A 18 21.32 4.85 20.16
CA LYS A 18 22.33 4.38 19.21
C LYS A 18 22.16 2.89 18.91
N GLY A 19 22.45 2.47 17.69
CA GLY A 19 22.51 1.08 17.25
C GLY A 19 21.18 0.48 16.81
N VAL A 20 20.04 0.87 17.38
CA VAL A 20 18.73 0.32 16.99
C VAL A 20 18.42 0.66 15.52
N SER A 21 18.73 1.88 15.08
CA SER A 21 18.51 2.28 13.68
C SER A 21 19.44 1.52 12.73
N ALA A 22 20.69 1.27 13.13
CA ALA A 22 21.60 0.41 12.37
C ALA A 22 21.06 -1.02 12.20
N VAL A 23 20.52 -1.63 13.26
CA VAL A 23 19.92 -2.97 13.19
C VAL A 23 18.75 -2.99 12.21
N PHE A 24 17.85 -2.01 12.30
CA PHE A 24 16.75 -1.91 11.34
C PHE A 24 17.25 -1.70 9.90
N ALA A 25 18.26 -0.87 9.67
CA ALA A 25 18.86 -0.69 8.34
C ALA A 25 19.38 -2.02 7.76
N VAL A 26 20.08 -2.83 8.56
CA VAL A 26 20.55 -4.16 8.13
C VAL A 26 19.36 -5.09 7.82
N LEU A 27 18.35 -5.12 8.70
CA LEU A 27 17.15 -5.95 8.48
C LEU A 27 16.41 -5.57 7.20
N TRP A 28 16.28 -4.27 6.91
CA TRP A 28 15.70 -3.76 5.67
C TRP A 28 16.54 -4.11 4.45
N LEU A 29 17.87 -4.07 4.55
CA LEU A 29 18.77 -4.45 3.47
C LEU A 29 18.67 -5.96 3.15
N VAL A 30 18.66 -6.81 4.17
CA VAL A 30 18.48 -8.26 4.01
C VAL A 30 17.11 -8.54 3.38
N SER A 31 16.05 -7.94 3.92
CA SER A 31 14.69 -8.07 3.40
C SER A 31 14.57 -7.61 1.94
N GLY A 32 15.12 -6.45 1.59
CA GLY A 32 15.11 -5.93 0.22
C GLY A 32 15.88 -6.80 -0.75
N SER A 33 17.00 -7.38 -0.31
CA SER A 33 17.80 -8.34 -1.09
C SER A 33 17.03 -9.63 -1.35
N LEU A 34 16.31 -10.13 -0.33
CA LEU A 34 15.42 -11.29 -0.48
C LEU A 34 14.28 -10.99 -1.47
N HIS A 35 13.63 -9.83 -1.36
CA HIS A 35 12.59 -9.41 -2.30
C HIS A 35 13.11 -9.32 -3.74
N LEU A 36 14.33 -8.80 -3.93
CA LEU A 36 14.97 -8.71 -5.25
C LEU A 36 15.22 -10.10 -5.83
N TRP A 37 15.76 -11.01 -5.02
CA TRP A 37 16.01 -12.39 -5.44
C TRP A 37 14.71 -13.14 -5.72
N GLN A 38 13.74 -13.10 -4.82
CA GLN A 38 12.46 -13.80 -4.96
C GLN A 38 11.66 -13.26 -6.15
N ASN A 39 11.35 -11.97 -6.16
CA ASN A 39 10.39 -11.41 -7.12
C ASN A 39 11.00 -11.15 -8.50
N ASN A 40 12.25 -10.65 -8.57
CA ASN A 40 12.85 -10.24 -9.84
C ASN A 40 13.67 -11.35 -10.48
N LEU A 41 14.47 -12.08 -9.70
CA LEU A 41 15.36 -13.11 -10.24
C LEU A 41 14.65 -14.48 -10.38
N LYS A 42 13.99 -14.97 -9.33
CA LYS A 42 13.33 -16.28 -9.31
C LYS A 42 11.99 -16.26 -10.06
N TYR A 43 11.06 -15.39 -9.65
CA TYR A 43 9.70 -15.33 -10.24
C TYR A 43 9.58 -14.38 -11.45
N LYS A 44 10.65 -13.67 -11.83
CA LYS A 44 10.72 -12.81 -13.03
C LYS A 44 9.53 -11.85 -13.19
N THR A 45 9.07 -11.28 -12.07
CA THR A 45 7.94 -10.35 -12.00
C THR A 45 8.47 -8.92 -11.83
N TRP A 46 9.21 -8.42 -12.82
CA TRP A 46 10.01 -7.18 -12.71
C TRP A 46 9.21 -5.92 -12.31
N ARG A 47 8.06 -5.65 -12.95
CA ARG A 47 7.30 -4.41 -12.71
C ARG A 47 6.78 -4.26 -11.28
N MET A 48 6.31 -5.36 -10.67
CA MET A 48 5.79 -5.34 -9.29
C MET A 48 6.86 -5.67 -8.28
N GLY A 49 7.75 -6.60 -8.64
CA GLY A 49 8.86 -7.04 -7.81
C GLY A 49 9.82 -5.92 -7.48
N MET A 50 9.99 -4.91 -8.35
CA MET A 50 10.93 -3.80 -8.12
C MET A 50 10.49 -2.82 -7.03
N LEU A 51 9.19 -2.68 -6.73
CA LEU A 51 8.71 -1.75 -5.70
C LEU A 51 9.13 -2.17 -4.28
N LEU A 52 9.21 -3.48 -4.02
CA LEU A 52 9.56 -4.05 -2.71
C LEU A 52 11.05 -3.83 -2.32
N PRO A 53 12.03 -4.11 -3.20
CA PRO A 53 13.42 -3.71 -2.99
C PRO A 53 13.59 -2.20 -2.94
N TRP A 54 12.83 -1.45 -3.75
CA TRP A 54 12.89 0.02 -3.76
C TRP A 54 12.49 0.61 -2.41
N VAL A 55 11.34 0.22 -1.86
CA VAL A 55 10.91 0.71 -0.54
C VAL A 55 11.87 0.28 0.58
N SER A 56 12.46 -0.91 0.46
CA SER A 56 13.48 -1.38 1.40
C SER A 56 14.73 -0.49 1.36
N LEU A 57 15.18 -0.08 0.16
CA LEU A 57 16.30 0.85 -0.01
C LEU A 57 16.00 2.22 0.62
N VAL A 58 14.79 2.76 0.39
CA VAL A 58 14.31 4.01 0.99
C VAL A 58 14.39 3.94 2.52
N PHE A 59 13.97 2.81 3.12
CA PHE A 59 14.10 2.60 4.56
C PHE A 59 15.55 2.48 5.03
N VAL A 60 16.40 1.75 4.30
CA VAL A 60 17.84 1.63 4.63
C VAL A 60 18.46 3.02 4.74
N VAL A 61 18.24 3.88 3.75
CA VAL A 61 18.75 5.26 3.77
C VAL A 61 18.18 6.05 4.94
N GLY A 62 16.86 5.99 5.16
CA GLY A 62 16.21 6.69 6.28
C GLY A 62 16.75 6.29 7.65
N TYR A 63 16.95 4.99 7.90
CA TYR A 63 17.48 4.48 9.16
C TYR A 63 18.98 4.73 9.32
N ILE A 64 19.79 4.72 8.26
CA ILE A 64 21.19 5.13 8.31
C ILE A 64 21.29 6.60 8.72
N LEU A 65 20.51 7.49 8.07
CA LEU A 65 20.49 8.91 8.43
C LEU A 65 20.05 9.13 9.88
N ARG A 66 19.06 8.35 10.35
CA ARG A 66 18.62 8.37 11.75
C ARG A 66 19.73 7.93 12.71
N GLU A 67 20.50 6.91 12.34
CA GLU A 67 21.66 6.45 13.13
C GLU A 67 22.76 7.51 13.16
N VAL A 68 23.06 8.16 12.04
CA VAL A 68 24.01 9.28 12.01
C VAL A 68 23.54 10.40 12.95
N ALA A 69 22.22 10.65 13.04
CA ALA A 69 21.66 11.63 13.97
C ALA A 69 21.83 11.22 15.45
N SER A 70 21.78 9.92 15.76
CA SER A 70 21.96 9.39 17.12
C SER A 70 23.38 9.67 17.69
N HIS A 71 24.37 9.88 16.80
CA HIS A 71 25.77 10.15 17.14
C HIS A 71 26.04 11.63 17.46
N GLY A 72 25.14 12.28 18.19
CA GLY A 72 25.30 13.68 18.63
C GLY A 72 24.87 14.73 17.61
N LEU A 73 24.34 14.32 16.47
CA LEU A 73 23.86 15.21 15.40
C LEU A 73 22.34 15.40 15.40
N TYR A 74 21.65 14.99 16.46
CA TYR A 74 20.19 15.06 16.60
C TYR A 74 19.63 16.50 16.69
N GLY A 75 20.51 17.49 16.87
CA GLY A 75 20.19 18.92 16.78
C GLY A 75 20.35 19.51 15.38
N LYS A 76 20.74 18.74 14.35
CA LYS A 76 20.85 19.21 12.96
C LYS A 76 19.51 19.08 12.24
N LEU A 77 18.96 20.21 11.79
CA LEU A 77 17.67 20.28 11.12
C LEU A 77 17.67 19.48 9.80
N ASP A 78 18.68 19.67 8.95
CA ASP A 78 18.75 19.02 7.63
C ASP A 78 18.70 17.50 7.74
N LEU A 79 19.38 16.95 8.75
CA LEU A 79 19.43 15.52 8.99
C LEU A 79 18.08 14.99 9.50
N PHE A 80 17.41 15.75 10.39
CA PHE A 80 16.06 15.43 10.84
C PHE A 80 15.06 15.44 9.68
N ILE A 81 15.12 16.44 8.80
CA ILE A 81 14.27 16.55 7.62
C ILE A 81 14.51 15.35 6.70
N ALA A 82 15.78 15.07 6.35
CA ALA A 82 16.12 13.97 5.46
C ALA A 82 15.65 12.62 6.00
N THR A 83 15.94 12.30 7.27
CA THR A 83 15.45 11.09 7.95
C THR A 83 13.94 11.01 7.90
N SER A 84 13.24 12.09 8.22
CA SER A 84 11.78 12.13 8.21
C SER A 84 11.25 11.85 6.80
N CYS A 85 11.72 12.57 5.77
CA CYS A 85 11.26 12.35 4.39
C CYS A 85 11.41 10.90 3.93
N PHE A 86 12.56 10.25 4.17
CA PHE A 86 12.76 8.85 3.77
C PHE A 86 11.83 7.89 4.53
N LEU A 87 11.68 8.06 5.85
CA LEU A 87 10.81 7.18 6.65
C LEU A 87 9.31 7.41 6.37
N PHE A 88 8.92 8.63 6.03
CA PHE A 88 7.54 9.00 5.72
C PHE A 88 7.13 8.69 4.27
N CYS A 89 8.06 8.54 3.33
CA CYS A 89 7.76 8.22 1.92
C CYS A 89 7.37 6.74 1.70
N ALA A 90 7.76 5.84 2.62
CA ALA A 90 7.56 4.42 2.45
C ALA A 90 6.09 3.92 2.51
N PRO A 91 5.21 4.38 3.41
CA PRO A 91 3.82 3.91 3.51
C PRO A 91 2.99 4.08 2.23
N PRO A 92 3.04 5.21 1.51
CA PRO A 92 2.44 5.35 0.17
C PRO A 92 2.84 4.22 -0.79
N ILE A 93 4.13 3.86 -0.78
CA ILE A 93 4.67 2.79 -1.62
C ILE A 93 4.06 1.43 -1.21
N TYR A 94 3.86 1.18 0.09
CA TYR A 94 3.18 -0.04 0.56
C TYR A 94 1.70 -0.09 0.18
N LEU A 95 1.00 1.04 0.19
CA LEU A 95 -0.38 1.09 -0.30
C LEU A 95 -0.42 0.76 -1.81
N ALA A 96 0.52 1.30 -2.59
CA ALA A 96 0.65 0.97 -4.00
C ALA A 96 0.91 -0.53 -4.21
N ILE A 97 1.85 -1.11 -3.47
CA ILE A 97 2.17 -2.55 -3.53
C ILE A 97 0.93 -3.39 -3.20
N ASN A 98 0.25 -3.10 -2.09
CA ASN A 98 -0.96 -3.83 -1.68
C ASN A 98 -2.07 -3.72 -2.73
N SER A 99 -2.29 -2.52 -3.28
CA SER A 99 -3.30 -2.28 -4.30
C SER A 99 -3.00 -3.03 -5.59
N ILE A 100 -1.74 -3.08 -6.01
CA ILE A 100 -1.28 -3.84 -7.17
C ILE A 100 -1.44 -5.35 -6.94
N VAL A 101 -1.03 -5.86 -5.77
CA VAL A 101 -1.21 -7.28 -5.40
C VAL A 101 -2.68 -7.65 -5.40
N PHE A 102 -3.54 -6.83 -4.81
CA PHE A 102 -4.98 -7.05 -4.80
C PHE A 102 -5.58 -6.97 -6.22
N GLY A 103 -5.15 -6.03 -7.05
CA GLY A 103 -5.53 -5.96 -8.46
C GLY A 103 -5.26 -7.27 -9.21
N ARG A 104 -4.11 -7.92 -8.97
CA ARG A 104 -3.86 -9.25 -9.56
C ARG A 104 -4.78 -10.35 -9.06
N VAL A 105 -5.15 -10.33 -7.78
CA VAL A 105 -6.13 -11.27 -7.23
C VAL A 105 -7.46 -11.11 -7.98
N LEU A 106 -7.84 -9.86 -8.28
CA LEU A 106 -9.04 -9.55 -9.05
C LEU A 106 -8.90 -9.95 -10.54
N TYR A 107 -7.72 -9.83 -11.15
CA TYR A 107 -7.46 -10.38 -12.49
C TYR A 107 -7.55 -11.91 -12.52
N TYR A 108 -7.18 -12.58 -11.43
CA TYR A 108 -7.25 -14.03 -11.33
C TYR A 108 -8.68 -14.56 -11.12
N VAL A 109 -9.54 -13.80 -10.42
CA VAL A 109 -10.95 -14.16 -10.18
C VAL A 109 -11.89 -13.02 -10.61
N PRO A 110 -11.97 -12.71 -11.92
CA PRO A 110 -12.65 -11.53 -12.42
C PRO A 110 -14.17 -11.53 -12.18
N TRP A 111 -14.85 -12.68 -12.25
CA TRP A 111 -16.32 -12.75 -12.09
C TRP A 111 -16.82 -12.49 -10.66
N LEU A 112 -15.93 -12.52 -9.66
CA LEU A 112 -16.25 -12.10 -8.28
C LEU A 112 -15.72 -10.70 -7.95
N SER A 113 -15.03 -10.07 -8.89
CA SER A 113 -14.39 -8.79 -8.68
C SER A 113 -15.43 -7.69 -8.45
N PRO A 114 -15.33 -6.92 -7.36
CA PRO A 114 -16.27 -5.81 -7.09
C PRO A 114 -16.04 -4.60 -7.99
N MET A 115 -14.84 -4.41 -8.51
CA MET A 115 -14.47 -3.34 -9.43
C MET A 115 -13.32 -3.79 -10.33
N HIS A 116 -13.13 -3.12 -11.45
CA HIS A 116 -12.02 -3.44 -12.35
C HIS A 116 -10.66 -3.35 -11.61
N PRO A 117 -9.75 -4.33 -11.76
CA PRO A 117 -8.45 -4.34 -11.10
C PRO A 117 -7.63 -3.05 -11.25
N GLY A 118 -7.62 -2.47 -12.46
CA GLY A 118 -6.92 -1.22 -12.73
C GLY A 118 -7.51 -0.02 -11.99
N ARG A 119 -8.84 -0.03 -11.74
CA ARG A 119 -9.54 1.03 -11.01
C ARG A 119 -9.16 1.05 -9.53
N VAL A 120 -9.02 -0.14 -8.93
CA VAL A 120 -8.51 -0.27 -7.55
C VAL A 120 -7.18 0.47 -7.43
N VAL A 121 -6.20 0.12 -8.28
CA VAL A 121 -4.86 0.71 -8.21
C VAL A 121 -4.92 2.21 -8.41
N SER A 122 -5.62 2.69 -9.45
CA SER A 122 -5.68 4.13 -9.74
C SER A 122 -6.39 4.93 -8.64
N THR A 123 -7.46 4.41 -8.06
CA THR A 123 -8.24 5.13 -7.05
C THR A 123 -7.49 5.23 -5.73
N PHE A 124 -7.00 4.12 -5.20
CA PHE A 124 -6.27 4.17 -3.92
C PHE A 124 -4.96 4.93 -4.04
N LEU A 125 -4.21 4.73 -5.13
CA LEU A 125 -2.98 5.49 -5.38
C LEU A 125 -3.25 6.97 -5.67
N GLY A 126 -4.33 7.29 -6.40
CA GLY A 126 -4.71 8.67 -6.70
C GLY A 126 -5.10 9.43 -5.43
N CYS A 127 -5.93 8.83 -4.58
CA CYS A 127 -6.29 9.41 -3.29
C CYS A 127 -5.06 9.60 -2.38
N ASP A 128 -4.16 8.62 -2.36
CA ASP A 128 -2.91 8.67 -1.58
C ASP A 128 -1.98 9.78 -2.06
N VAL A 129 -1.78 9.93 -3.37
CA VAL A 129 -0.99 11.05 -3.95
C VAL A 129 -1.57 12.41 -3.55
N LEU A 130 -2.90 12.56 -3.55
CA LEU A 130 -3.54 13.81 -3.09
C LEU A 130 -3.25 14.08 -1.61
N ILE A 131 -3.37 13.07 -0.76
CA ILE A 131 -3.07 13.20 0.67
C ILE A 131 -1.60 13.54 0.92
N GLU A 132 -0.68 12.84 0.27
CA GLU A 132 0.76 13.09 0.42
C GLU A 132 1.15 14.46 -0.12
N SER A 133 0.47 14.95 -1.16
CA SER A 133 0.65 16.33 -1.65
C SER A 133 0.23 17.37 -0.60
N LEU A 134 -0.88 17.12 0.12
CA LEU A 134 -1.31 17.97 1.25
C LEU A 134 -0.29 17.91 2.39
N ALA A 135 0.22 16.72 2.72
CA ALA A 135 1.24 16.54 3.76
C ALA A 135 2.55 17.28 3.42
N ALA A 136 3.05 17.11 2.19
CA ALA A 136 4.26 17.77 1.71
C ALA A 136 4.12 19.30 1.70
N SER A 137 2.99 19.80 1.21
CA SER A 137 2.69 21.24 1.20
C SER A 137 2.59 21.79 2.63
N GLY A 138 1.89 21.08 3.51
CA GLY A 138 1.76 21.44 4.92
C GLY A 138 3.11 21.49 5.64
N ALA A 139 3.97 20.48 5.42
CA ALA A 139 5.32 20.42 5.98
C ALA A 139 6.21 21.56 5.46
N SER A 140 6.15 21.85 4.16
CA SER A 140 6.92 22.96 3.56
C SER A 140 6.52 24.32 4.14
N ILE A 141 5.22 24.54 4.37
CA ILE A 141 4.73 25.80 4.95
C ILE A 141 5.10 25.87 6.44
N ALA A 142 4.84 24.80 7.20
CA ALA A 142 5.05 24.77 8.65
C ALA A 142 6.53 24.84 9.07
N SER A 143 7.46 24.52 8.18
CA SER A 143 8.90 24.56 8.45
C SER A 143 9.56 25.91 8.13
N ASN A 144 8.90 26.78 7.34
CA ASN A 144 9.44 28.08 6.96
C ASN A 144 8.94 29.18 7.93
N HIS A 145 9.72 29.40 8.98
CA HIS A 145 9.43 30.38 10.05
C HIS A 145 9.44 31.85 9.58
N ASN A 146 9.81 32.13 8.33
CA ASN A 146 9.69 33.47 7.75
C ASN A 146 8.23 33.82 7.37
N HIS A 147 7.33 32.83 7.35
CA HIS A 147 5.93 33.05 7.05
C HIS A 147 5.17 33.70 8.23
N PRO A 148 4.10 34.46 7.93
CA PRO A 148 3.19 34.97 8.96
C PRO A 148 2.63 33.84 9.85
N PRO A 149 2.30 34.12 11.13
CA PRO A 149 1.75 33.12 12.05
C PRO A 149 0.50 32.40 11.51
N GLU A 150 -0.36 33.12 10.78
CA GLU A 150 -1.56 32.56 10.15
C GLU A 150 -1.21 31.51 9.09
N THR A 151 -0.20 31.77 8.27
CA THR A 151 0.26 30.84 7.23
C THR A 151 0.90 29.60 7.85
N LEU A 152 1.66 29.75 8.95
CA LEU A 152 2.20 28.61 9.71
C LEU A 152 1.08 27.73 10.28
N GLN A 153 -0.01 28.33 10.77
CA GLN A 153 -1.18 27.57 11.23
C GLN A 153 -1.84 26.78 10.10
N VAL A 154 -1.97 27.38 8.90
CA VAL A 154 -2.46 26.66 7.71
C VAL A 154 -1.59 25.45 7.41
N GLY A 155 -0.26 25.58 7.46
CA GLY A 155 0.67 24.46 7.30
C GLY A 155 0.42 23.34 8.31
N GLY A 156 0.24 23.68 9.58
CA GLY A 156 -0.09 22.72 10.64
C GLY A 156 -1.45 22.03 10.44
N ILE A 157 -2.46 22.75 9.94
CA ILE A 157 -3.78 22.18 9.61
C ILE A 157 -3.65 21.19 8.44
N LEU A 158 -2.91 21.54 7.39
CA LEU A 158 -2.70 20.66 6.24
C LEU A 158 -2.05 19.33 6.64
N ILE A 159 -1.05 19.34 7.53
CA ILE A 159 -0.43 18.12 8.07
C ILE A 159 -1.44 17.28 8.86
N LYS A 160 -2.25 17.92 9.71
CA LYS A 160 -3.27 17.20 10.51
C LYS A 160 -4.34 16.57 9.63
N VAL A 161 -4.82 17.31 8.62
CA VAL A 161 -5.84 16.84 7.68
C VAL A 161 -5.32 15.68 6.84
N SER A 162 -4.08 15.76 6.33
CA SER A 162 -3.52 14.69 5.49
C SER A 162 -3.40 13.38 6.27
N ILE A 163 -2.82 13.40 7.47
CA ILE A 163 -2.63 12.20 8.30
C ILE A 163 -3.99 11.62 8.74
N LEU A 164 -4.97 12.47 9.06
CA LEU A 164 -6.32 12.01 9.40
C LEU A 164 -7.02 11.36 8.19
N ALA A 165 -6.83 11.91 6.99
CA ALA A 165 -7.41 11.40 5.75
C ALA A 165 -6.82 10.03 5.32
N GLN A 166 -5.64 9.63 5.81
CA GLN A 166 -5.08 8.30 5.52
C GLN A 166 -5.94 7.16 6.11
N ILE A 167 -6.56 7.36 7.28
CA ILE A 167 -7.37 6.33 7.95
C ILE A 167 -8.51 5.80 7.06
N PRO A 168 -9.43 6.63 6.53
CA PRO A 168 -10.53 6.15 5.70
C PRO A 168 -10.07 5.46 4.41
N ILE A 169 -8.91 5.84 3.85
CA ILE A 169 -8.34 5.14 2.68
C ILE A 169 -7.99 3.70 3.03
N PHE A 170 -7.24 3.47 4.11
CA PHE A 170 -6.83 2.13 4.51
C PHE A 170 -8.01 1.27 4.99
N ILE A 171 -8.97 1.87 5.69
CA ILE A 171 -10.22 1.20 6.05
C ILE A 171 -11.01 0.83 4.80
N GLY A 172 -11.17 1.75 3.85
CA GLY A 172 -11.85 1.51 2.58
C GLY A 172 -11.21 0.39 1.77
N PHE A 173 -9.88 0.38 1.69
CA PHE A 173 -9.13 -0.71 1.04
C PHE A 173 -9.36 -2.05 1.75
N GLY A 174 -9.30 -2.08 3.08
CA GLY A 174 -9.58 -3.28 3.88
C GLY A 174 -11.01 -3.80 3.71
N LEU A 175 -12.01 -2.91 3.67
CA LEU A 175 -13.40 -3.26 3.41
C LEU A 175 -13.60 -3.84 2.00
N LEU A 176 -12.89 -3.30 1.00
CA LEU A 176 -12.94 -3.82 -0.37
C LEU A 176 -12.37 -5.23 -0.46
N VAL A 177 -11.22 -5.48 0.18
CA VAL A 177 -10.63 -6.82 0.30
C VAL A 177 -11.59 -7.76 1.04
N ALA A 178 -12.23 -7.29 2.11
CA ALA A 178 -13.19 -8.08 2.87
C ALA A 178 -14.44 -8.45 2.09
N HIS A 179 -14.96 -7.51 1.30
CA HIS A 179 -16.11 -7.75 0.44
C HIS A 179 -15.79 -8.78 -0.66
N PHE A 180 -14.60 -8.70 -1.28
CA PHE A 180 -14.13 -9.70 -2.23
C PHE A 180 -13.96 -11.08 -1.56
N HIS A 181 -13.35 -11.14 -0.38
CA HIS A 181 -13.16 -12.40 0.35
C HIS A 181 -14.49 -13.06 0.71
N ARG A 182 -15.50 -12.28 1.13
CA ARG A 182 -16.86 -12.80 1.38
C ARG A 182 -17.49 -13.38 0.12
N ARG A 183 -17.31 -12.73 -1.04
CA ARG A 183 -17.77 -13.27 -2.33
C ARG A 183 -17.07 -14.57 -2.70
N LEU A 184 -15.76 -14.66 -2.45
CA LEU A 184 -14.97 -15.87 -2.68
C LEU A 184 -15.47 -17.05 -1.85
N HIS A 185 -15.72 -16.81 -0.56
CA HIS A 185 -16.29 -17.81 0.36
C HIS A 185 -17.69 -18.26 -0.07
N ASN A 186 -18.57 -17.32 -0.43
CA ASN A 186 -19.93 -17.64 -0.87
C ASN A 186 -19.96 -18.42 -2.20
N ALA A 187 -18.93 -18.26 -3.05
CA ALA A 187 -18.75 -19.03 -4.27
C ALA A 187 -18.11 -20.41 -4.03
N GLY A 188 -17.76 -20.77 -2.79
CA GLY A 188 -17.17 -22.06 -2.45
C GLY A 188 -15.71 -22.23 -2.88
N ILE A 189 -15.00 -21.14 -3.21
CA ILE A 189 -13.62 -21.20 -3.69
C ILE A 189 -12.65 -21.15 -2.50
N HIS A 190 -11.93 -22.26 -2.28
CA HIS A 190 -11.06 -22.46 -1.12
C HIS A 190 -9.57 -22.65 -1.50
N ASP A 191 -9.10 -21.99 -2.55
CA ASP A 191 -7.70 -22.10 -2.99
C ASP A 191 -6.72 -21.64 -1.88
N PRO A 192 -5.82 -22.51 -1.39
CA PRO A 192 -4.86 -22.17 -0.35
C PRO A 192 -3.88 -21.05 -0.77
N LYS A 193 -3.58 -20.90 -2.07
CA LYS A 193 -2.71 -19.82 -2.56
C LYS A 193 -3.40 -18.48 -2.43
N LEU A 194 -4.66 -18.38 -2.86
CA LEU A 194 -5.47 -17.16 -2.71
C LEU A 194 -5.65 -16.80 -1.24
N ARG A 195 -5.93 -17.79 -0.39
CA ARG A 195 -6.06 -17.59 1.06
C ARG A 195 -4.81 -16.96 1.68
N LYS A 196 -3.61 -17.43 1.32
CA LYS A 196 -2.34 -16.86 1.81
C LYS A 196 -2.17 -15.39 1.39
N VAL A 197 -2.50 -15.06 0.14
CA VAL A 197 -2.43 -13.67 -0.35
C VAL A 197 -3.43 -12.78 0.36
N LEU A 198 -4.68 -13.23 0.51
CA LEU A 198 -5.71 -12.48 1.22
C LEU A 198 -5.35 -12.25 2.69
N ILE A 199 -4.85 -13.26 3.40
CA ILE A 199 -4.37 -13.10 4.79
C ILE A 199 -3.22 -12.08 4.84
N THR A 200 -2.29 -12.14 3.90
CA THR A 200 -1.18 -11.16 3.82
C THR A 200 -1.72 -9.74 3.62
N LEU A 201 -2.70 -9.55 2.76
CA LEU A 201 -3.38 -8.27 2.56
C LEU A 201 -4.09 -7.79 3.84
N TYR A 202 -4.84 -8.66 4.53
CA TYR A 202 -5.51 -8.28 5.78
C TYR A 202 -4.55 -7.84 6.87
N LEU A 203 -3.48 -8.62 7.10
CA LEU A 203 -2.46 -8.28 8.08
C LEU A 203 -1.77 -6.97 7.71
N SER A 204 -1.52 -6.75 6.41
CA SER A 204 -0.96 -5.49 5.90
C SER A 204 -1.87 -4.31 6.20
N CYS A 205 -3.15 -4.39 5.83
CA CYS A 205 -4.12 -3.33 6.11
C CYS A 205 -4.27 -3.04 7.60
N GLY A 206 -4.33 -4.08 8.44
CA GLY A 206 -4.45 -3.95 9.89
C GLY A 206 -3.25 -3.25 10.50
N LEU A 207 -2.03 -3.69 10.18
CA LEU A 207 -0.80 -3.11 10.70
C LEU A 207 -0.57 -1.67 10.20
N MET A 208 -0.92 -1.36 8.94
CA MET A 208 -0.87 0.02 8.44
C MET A 208 -1.92 0.91 9.11
N THR A 209 -3.09 0.38 9.43
CA THR A 209 -4.12 1.12 10.19
C THR A 209 -3.62 1.47 11.59
N VAL A 210 -3.00 0.51 12.31
CA VAL A 210 -2.42 0.76 13.64
C VAL A 210 -1.40 1.90 13.57
N ARG A 211 -0.49 1.85 12.58
CA ARG A 211 0.47 2.93 12.33
C ARG A 211 -0.21 4.27 12.11
N ASN A 212 -1.20 4.33 11.23
CA ASN A 212 -1.87 5.59 10.88
C ASN A 212 -2.61 6.18 12.08
N VAL A 213 -3.23 5.34 12.92
CA VAL A 213 -3.84 5.77 14.18
C VAL A 213 -2.78 6.36 15.13
N PHE A 214 -1.64 5.69 15.30
CA PHE A 214 -0.53 6.24 16.08
C PHE A 214 -0.07 7.60 15.55
N ARG A 215 0.10 7.75 14.23
CA ARG A 215 0.50 9.01 13.61
C ARG A 215 -0.51 10.13 13.81
N VAL A 216 -1.81 9.82 13.75
CA VAL A 216 -2.86 10.78 14.13
C VAL A 216 -2.68 11.21 15.58
N VAL A 217 -2.59 10.26 16.52
CA VAL A 217 -2.46 10.58 17.95
C VAL A 217 -1.22 11.44 18.23
N ASP A 218 -0.07 11.09 17.66
CA ASP A 218 1.19 11.83 17.83
C ASP A 218 1.10 13.26 17.26
N THR A 219 0.54 13.41 16.06
CA THR A 219 0.39 14.71 15.40
C THR A 219 -0.58 15.64 16.15
N PHE A 220 -1.68 15.08 16.69
CA PHE A 220 -2.67 15.85 17.44
C PHE A 220 -2.22 16.16 18.87
N ALA A 221 -1.43 15.28 19.49
CA ALA A 221 -0.84 15.53 20.80
C ALA A 221 0.18 16.69 20.78
N GLY A 222 0.77 16.96 19.62
CA GLY A 222 1.63 18.12 19.39
C GLY A 222 3.02 18.00 20.00
N TRP A 223 3.80 19.07 19.84
CA TRP A 223 5.19 19.11 20.27
C TRP A 223 5.33 19.05 21.79
N GLY A 224 6.21 18.18 22.28
CA GLY A 224 6.47 18.02 23.70
C GLY A 224 5.48 17.12 24.44
N SER A 225 4.61 16.41 23.72
CA SER A 225 3.74 15.39 24.29
C SER A 225 4.53 14.21 24.87
N ALA A 226 3.94 13.48 25.83
CA ALA A 226 4.59 12.30 26.41
C ALA A 226 4.84 11.19 25.36
N ILE A 227 3.97 11.10 24.36
CA ILE A 227 4.08 10.15 23.26
C ILE A 227 5.27 10.52 22.37
N GLY A 228 5.33 11.77 21.90
CA GLY A 228 6.40 12.24 21.03
C GLY A 228 7.78 12.24 21.70
N ARG A 229 7.85 12.39 23.03
CA ARG A 229 9.11 12.32 23.81
C ARG A 229 9.60 10.90 24.08
N THR A 230 8.79 9.88 23.83
CA THR A 230 9.14 8.50 24.17
C THR A 230 9.46 7.71 22.90
N GLU A 231 10.75 7.45 22.66
CA GLU A 231 11.22 6.77 21.45
C GLU A 231 10.62 5.37 21.26
N ALA A 232 10.26 4.67 22.34
CA ALA A 232 9.68 3.33 22.27
C ALA A 232 8.39 3.26 21.42
N TYR A 233 7.54 4.31 21.46
CA TYR A 233 6.32 4.31 20.66
C TYR A 233 6.59 4.37 19.16
N PHE A 234 7.62 5.12 18.74
CA PHE A 234 8.05 5.15 17.35
C PHE A 234 8.45 3.75 16.86
N TRP A 235 9.26 3.03 17.64
CA TRP A 235 9.68 1.68 17.24
C TRP A 235 8.51 0.70 17.21
N CYS A 236 7.69 0.66 18.26
CA CYS A 236 6.64 -0.34 18.40
C CYS A 236 5.41 -0.09 17.52
N LEU A 237 5.03 1.17 17.29
CA LEU A 237 3.78 1.54 16.62
C LEU A 237 3.98 2.08 15.20
N ASP A 238 5.20 2.46 14.82
CA ASP A 238 5.50 2.93 13.46
C ASP A 238 6.47 2.02 12.70
N ALA A 239 7.64 1.73 13.26
CA ALA A 239 8.68 0.96 12.56
C ALA A 239 8.36 -0.55 12.47
N VAL A 240 8.06 -1.18 13.61
CA VAL A 240 7.82 -2.64 13.71
C VAL A 240 6.62 -3.09 12.87
N PRO A 241 5.46 -2.42 12.87
CA PRO A 241 4.32 -2.85 12.07
C PRO A 241 4.66 -2.93 10.58
N ILE A 242 5.34 -1.93 10.02
CA ILE A 242 5.74 -1.92 8.61
C ILE A 242 6.81 -2.99 8.32
N PHE A 243 7.71 -3.23 9.26
CA PHE A 243 8.70 -4.30 9.11
C PHE A 243 8.05 -5.70 9.10
N ILE A 244 7.06 -5.95 9.97
CA ILE A 244 6.28 -7.22 9.98
C ILE A 244 5.58 -7.43 8.64
N ILE A 245 4.96 -6.40 8.06
CA ILE A 245 4.34 -6.48 6.72
C ILE A 245 5.34 -6.96 5.68
N THR A 246 6.55 -6.41 5.73
CA THR A 246 7.61 -6.75 4.78
C THR A 246 8.09 -8.19 4.92
N ILE A 247 8.20 -8.68 6.16
CA ILE A 247 8.50 -10.08 6.43
C ILE A 247 7.38 -10.98 5.90
N LEU A 248 6.10 -10.63 6.11
CA LEU A 248 4.98 -11.40 5.58
C LEU A 248 5.05 -11.53 4.06
N MET A 249 5.41 -10.45 3.36
CA MET A 249 5.60 -10.47 1.91
C MET A 249 6.85 -11.26 1.47
N ASN A 250 7.88 -11.39 2.32
CA ASN A 250 9.04 -12.27 2.06
C ASN A 250 8.68 -13.76 2.23
N ILE A 251 7.86 -14.08 3.25
CA ILE A 251 7.44 -15.46 3.53
C ILE A 251 6.45 -15.94 2.47
N TYR A 252 5.51 -15.07 2.08
CA TYR A 252 4.51 -15.34 1.06
C TYR A 252 4.66 -14.35 -0.11
N PRO A 253 5.66 -14.54 -0.99
CA PRO A 253 5.84 -13.66 -2.14
C PRO A 253 4.57 -13.67 -2.99
N PRO A 254 3.95 -12.51 -3.26
CA PRO A 254 2.74 -12.44 -4.09
C PRO A 254 2.94 -13.08 -5.47
N ALA A 255 4.16 -13.03 -6.00
CA ALA A 255 4.53 -13.65 -7.26
C ALA A 255 4.51 -15.20 -7.24
N SER A 256 4.61 -15.82 -6.07
CA SER A 256 4.55 -17.29 -5.93
C SER A 256 3.12 -17.82 -5.84
N CYS A 257 2.18 -16.98 -5.38
CA CYS A 257 0.80 -17.37 -5.13
C CYS A 257 -0.14 -17.05 -6.30
N LEU A 258 0.28 -16.21 -7.25
CA LEU A 258 -0.55 -15.74 -8.37
C LEU A 258 0.09 -16.05 -9.73
N PRO A 259 -0.70 -16.36 -10.77
CA PRO A 259 -0.19 -16.61 -12.11
C PRO A 259 0.61 -15.43 -12.65
N ARG A 260 1.71 -15.70 -13.37
CA ARG A 260 2.61 -14.67 -13.90
C ARG A 260 1.91 -13.71 -14.87
N SER A 261 0.92 -14.20 -15.61
CA SER A 261 0.21 -13.43 -16.62
C SER A 261 -1.18 -13.04 -16.14
N ASN A 262 -1.57 -11.78 -16.35
CA ASN A 262 -2.90 -11.26 -15.99
C ASN A 262 -4.02 -11.74 -16.94
N VAL A 263 -3.68 -12.50 -17.99
CA VAL A 263 -4.67 -13.17 -18.84
C VAL A 263 -5.11 -14.53 -18.30
N VAL A 264 -4.40 -15.06 -17.29
CA VAL A 264 -4.79 -16.31 -16.64
C VAL A 264 -5.81 -16.01 -15.55
N TYR A 265 -6.99 -16.59 -15.67
CA TYR A 265 -8.06 -16.50 -14.69
C TYR A 265 -8.50 -17.91 -14.27
N LEU A 266 -8.96 -18.05 -13.03
CA LEU A 266 -9.59 -19.26 -12.54
C LEU A 266 -10.94 -19.44 -13.27
N ALA A 267 -11.53 -20.63 -13.39
CA ALA A 267 -12.89 -20.78 -13.92
C ALA A 267 -13.91 -20.79 -12.76
N ARG A 268 -15.22 -20.69 -13.08
CA ARG A 268 -16.30 -20.77 -12.07
C ARG A 268 -16.32 -22.07 -11.28
N ASP A 269 -15.70 -23.13 -11.81
CA ASP A 269 -15.50 -24.40 -11.11
C ASP A 269 -14.52 -24.32 -9.92
N GLY A 270 -13.80 -23.20 -9.78
CA GLY A 270 -12.83 -22.96 -8.72
C GLY A 270 -11.56 -23.81 -8.82
N LYS A 271 -11.32 -24.51 -9.94
CA LYS A 271 -10.19 -25.44 -10.11
C LYS A 271 -9.44 -25.28 -11.43
N THR A 272 -10.11 -24.92 -12.53
CA THR A 272 -9.48 -24.87 -13.85
C THR A 272 -8.92 -23.47 -14.09
N GLU A 273 -7.61 -23.35 -14.30
CA GLU A 273 -6.99 -22.11 -14.80
C GLU A 273 -7.18 -22.03 -16.33
N ARG A 274 -7.66 -20.89 -16.83
CA ARG A 274 -7.89 -20.62 -18.26
C ARG A 274 -7.18 -19.34 -18.70
N VAL A 275 -6.91 -19.23 -20.00
CA VAL A 275 -6.31 -18.05 -20.62
C VAL A 275 -7.38 -17.29 -21.40
N GLY A 276 -7.63 -16.04 -21.03
CA GLY A 276 -8.63 -15.18 -21.67
C GLY A 276 -8.02 -14.04 -22.48
N PRO A 277 -8.84 -13.22 -23.15
CA PRO A 277 -8.38 -12.06 -23.92
C PRO A 277 -7.77 -10.94 -23.05
N GLY A 278 -7.95 -11.01 -21.72
CA GLY A 278 -7.52 -10.01 -20.75
C GLY A 278 -8.61 -8.97 -20.47
N TRP A 279 -8.63 -8.42 -19.25
CA TRP A 279 -9.58 -7.38 -18.86
C TRP A 279 -8.98 -6.00 -19.15
N ILE A 280 -9.32 -5.44 -20.32
CA ILE A 280 -8.84 -4.14 -20.79
C ILE A 280 -9.88 -3.07 -20.43
N ASP A 281 -9.45 -1.96 -19.82
CA ASP A 281 -10.28 -0.79 -19.55
C ASP A 281 -9.71 0.39 -20.37
N ASP A 282 -10.38 0.74 -21.48
CA ASP A 282 -9.92 1.77 -22.43
C ASP A 282 -10.14 3.22 -21.95
N ARG A 283 -10.51 3.42 -20.68
CA ARG A 283 -10.86 4.74 -20.15
C ARG A 283 -9.63 5.54 -19.72
N HIS A 284 -9.71 6.87 -19.89
CA HIS A 284 -8.62 7.79 -19.54
C HIS A 284 -8.31 7.74 -18.04
N PHE A 285 -7.02 7.73 -17.67
CA PHE A 285 -6.54 7.55 -16.30
C PHE A 285 -7.24 8.45 -15.27
N LEU A 286 -7.43 9.73 -15.57
CA LEU A 286 -8.12 10.67 -14.66
C LEU A 286 -9.58 10.28 -14.41
N LEU A 287 -10.30 9.79 -15.42
CA LEU A 287 -11.69 9.34 -15.25
C LEU A 287 -11.75 8.11 -14.33
N THR A 288 -10.77 7.22 -14.44
CA THR A 288 -10.62 6.03 -13.60
C THR A 288 -10.31 6.38 -12.14
N VAL A 289 -9.61 7.49 -11.88
CA VAL A 289 -9.33 8.00 -10.52
C VAL A 289 -10.59 8.62 -9.90
N PHE A 290 -11.31 9.48 -10.65
CA PHE A 290 -12.46 10.23 -10.12
C PHE A 290 -13.80 9.47 -10.16
N ASP A 291 -13.90 8.40 -10.97
CA ASP A 291 -15.08 7.53 -11.03
C ASP A 291 -14.69 6.04 -10.97
N PRO A 292 -14.25 5.55 -9.78
CA PRO A 292 -13.82 4.16 -9.57
C PRO A 292 -14.88 3.11 -9.90
N PHE A 293 -16.15 3.44 -9.65
CA PHE A 293 -17.27 2.52 -9.78
C PHE A 293 -17.99 2.63 -11.13
N ASP A 294 -17.52 3.53 -12.01
CA ASP A 294 -18.14 3.80 -13.32
C ASP A 294 -19.59 4.28 -13.21
N LEU A 295 -19.90 5.07 -12.19
CA LEU A 295 -21.23 5.64 -11.99
C LEU A 295 -21.63 6.53 -13.17
N ALA A 296 -20.67 7.26 -13.76
CA ALA A 296 -20.90 8.11 -14.92
C ALA A 296 -21.06 7.29 -16.22
N GLY A 297 -20.39 6.15 -16.36
CA GLY A 297 -20.58 5.24 -17.50
C GLY A 297 -21.88 4.44 -17.40
N MET A 298 -22.25 4.03 -16.18
CA MET A 298 -23.55 3.43 -15.86
C MET A 298 -24.68 4.41 -16.18
N ALA A 299 -24.57 5.68 -15.77
CA ALA A 299 -25.54 6.72 -16.10
C ALA A 299 -25.62 7.02 -17.62
N LYS A 300 -24.53 6.82 -18.36
CA LYS A 300 -24.48 6.99 -19.83
C LYS A 300 -24.79 5.71 -20.61
N GLY A 301 -25.15 4.61 -19.96
CA GLY A 301 -25.55 3.35 -20.61
C GLY A 301 -24.45 2.63 -21.39
N LYS A 302 -23.17 2.93 -21.15
CA LYS A 302 -22.03 2.32 -21.86
C LYS A 302 -21.61 0.94 -21.35
N ASP A 303 -22.26 0.45 -20.30
CA ASP A 303 -21.94 -0.81 -19.60
C ASP A 303 -22.11 -2.06 -20.49
N LYS A 304 -22.92 -1.98 -21.55
CA LYS A 304 -23.22 -3.09 -22.47
C LYS A 304 -22.06 -3.55 -23.37
N LYS A 305 -20.93 -2.83 -23.43
CA LYS A 305 -19.78 -3.23 -24.27
C LYS A 305 -18.79 -4.19 -23.58
N ASN A 306 -18.89 -4.37 -22.27
CA ASN A 306 -18.14 -5.40 -21.55
C ASN A 306 -19.03 -6.64 -21.42
N ILE A 307 -19.24 -7.39 -22.52
CA ILE A 307 -19.60 -8.80 -22.34
C ILE A 307 -18.45 -9.38 -21.52
N ALA A 308 -18.78 -9.79 -20.31
CA ALA A 308 -17.87 -10.48 -19.42
C ALA A 308 -17.24 -11.62 -20.22
N PHE A 309 -15.94 -11.53 -20.55
CA PHE A 309 -15.27 -12.57 -21.34
C PHE A 309 -15.32 -13.94 -20.66
N TRP A 310 -15.61 -13.96 -19.35
CA TRP A 310 -15.85 -15.14 -18.53
C TRP A 310 -17.29 -15.72 -18.64
N ASP A 311 -18.21 -15.06 -19.36
CA ASP A 311 -19.59 -15.52 -19.60
C ASP A 311 -19.75 -16.24 -20.95
N GLU A 312 -18.95 -15.92 -21.98
CA GLU A 312 -18.90 -16.70 -23.24
C GLU A 312 -18.50 -18.17 -22.99
N ASP A 313 -17.83 -18.44 -21.87
CA ASP A 313 -17.43 -19.76 -21.42
C ASP A 313 -18.58 -20.67 -20.94
N ALA A 314 -19.75 -20.11 -20.59
CA ALA A 314 -20.92 -20.92 -20.23
C ALA A 314 -21.54 -21.62 -21.46
N VAL A 315 -21.38 -21.03 -22.65
CA VAL A 315 -21.93 -21.54 -23.91
C VAL A 315 -21.13 -22.76 -24.40
N SER A 316 -19.80 -22.76 -24.21
CA SER A 316 -18.93 -23.87 -24.64
C SER A 316 -19.19 -25.23 -23.96
N LEU A 317 -19.76 -25.20 -22.73
CA LEU A 317 -20.13 -26.41 -21.97
C LEU A 317 -21.53 -26.92 -22.30
N HIS A 318 -22.48 -26.03 -22.66
CA HIS A 318 -23.84 -26.42 -23.01
C HIS A 318 -23.96 -26.91 -24.46
N ASP A 319 -23.25 -26.30 -25.42
CA ASP A 319 -23.33 -26.72 -26.83
C ASP A 319 -22.68 -28.08 -27.10
N ASN A 320 -21.69 -28.49 -26.30
CA ASN A 320 -21.01 -29.78 -26.44
C ASN A 320 -21.80 -30.97 -25.86
N LEU A 321 -22.81 -30.72 -25.02
CA LEU A 321 -23.66 -31.78 -24.47
C LEU A 321 -24.85 -32.12 -25.38
N ASP A 322 -25.33 -31.14 -26.16
CA ASP A 322 -26.39 -31.38 -27.15
C ASP A 322 -25.86 -31.94 -28.47
N THR A 323 -24.64 -31.58 -28.90
CA THR A 323 -24.02 -32.22 -30.08
C THR A 323 -23.68 -33.69 -29.86
N ARG A 324 -23.31 -34.09 -28.63
CA ARG A 324 -23.00 -35.51 -28.32
C ARG A 324 -24.23 -36.39 -28.11
N ARG A 325 -25.42 -35.81 -27.85
CA ARG A 325 -26.67 -36.57 -27.74
C ARG A 325 -27.39 -36.76 -29.08
N LEU A 326 -27.02 -36.00 -30.11
CA LEU A 326 -27.57 -36.15 -31.46
C LEU A 326 -26.70 -37.04 -32.37
N THR A 327 -25.55 -37.50 -31.88
CA THR A 327 -24.62 -38.38 -32.61
C THR A 327 -24.32 -39.70 -31.90
N ALA A 328 -25.16 -40.12 -30.95
CA ALA A 328 -25.07 -41.41 -30.26
C ALA A 328 -26.32 -42.24 -30.51
#